data_AF-A0AAV3WG49-F1
#
_entry.id   AF-A0AAV3WG49-F1
#
_cell.length_a   1.000
_cell.length_b   1.000
_cell.length_c   1.000
_cell.angle_alpha   90.00
_cell.angle_beta   90.00
_cell.angle_gamma   90.00
#
_symmetry.space_group_name_H-M   'P 1'
#
loop_
_entity.id
_entity.type
_entity.pdbx_description
1 polymer ?
#
loop_
_entity_poly.entity_id
_entity_poly.type
_entity_poly.pdbx_seq_one_letter_code
_entity_poly.pdbx_strand_id
1 'polypeptide(L)'
;MYTLLKNFSKLPLRFIQNLAQLAGSLLYLSHSSARRVTEINLASAYPELSESERADLTKRSLKSQCMTYAESVKIWGSSSEYALSLIRDVHGEDIFLQALQNPQGCLAVVPHFGTWELLNVWMNQHTSPVIMYKPSKNQDVDRFMLEARQRLNATLVPTDDSGVRALFKHLK
;
A
#
# COMPACT_ATOMS: atom_id res chain seq x y z
N MET A 1 5.00 -14.39 14.75
CA MET A 1 4.39 -13.77 13.54
C MET A 1 5.46 -13.29 12.54
N TYR A 2 6.57 -12.70 12.98
CA TYR A 2 7.62 -12.17 12.08
C TYR A 2 8.16 -13.22 11.09
N THR A 3 8.59 -14.38 11.59
CA THR A 3 9.12 -15.47 10.75
C THR A 3 8.11 -15.97 9.72
N LEU A 4 6.81 -15.96 10.08
CA LEU A 4 5.73 -16.35 9.17
C LEU A 4 5.63 -15.36 8.01
N LEU A 5 5.61 -14.05 8.28
CA LEU A 5 5.61 -13.01 7.24
C LEU A 5 6.86 -13.08 6.38
N LYS A 6 8.03 -13.29 6.99
CA LYS A 6 9.29 -13.42 6.25
C LYS A 6 9.28 -14.63 5.32
N ASN A 7 8.79 -15.78 5.77
CA ASN A 7 8.69 -16.97 4.92
C ASN A 7 7.60 -16.83 3.85
N PHE A 8 6.45 -16.25 4.19
CA PHE A 8 5.39 -15.94 3.23
C PHE A 8 5.91 -15.04 2.09
N SER A 9 6.70 -14.02 2.43
CA SER A 9 7.29 -13.12 1.43
C SER A 9 8.29 -13.79 0.47
N LYS A 10 8.79 -14.99 0.78
CA LYS A 10 9.67 -15.74 -0.13
C LYS A 10 8.91 -16.49 -1.22
N LEU A 11 7.60 -16.69 -1.05
CA LEU A 11 6.78 -17.42 -2.03
C LEU A 11 6.70 -16.66 -3.37
N PRO A 12 6.45 -17.38 -4.49
CA PRO A 12 6.24 -16.74 -5.79
C PRO A 12 5.04 -15.78 -5.75
N LEU A 13 5.18 -14.61 -6.37
CA LEU A 13 4.14 -13.57 -6.37
C LEU A 13 2.79 -14.09 -6.89
N ARG A 14 2.79 -14.85 -7.99
CA ARG A 14 1.56 -15.45 -8.55
C ARG A 14 0.83 -16.36 -7.55
N PHE A 15 1.58 -17.09 -6.73
CA PHE A 15 0.99 -17.96 -5.71
C PHE A 15 0.33 -17.12 -4.60
N ILE A 16 1.01 -16.07 -4.14
CA ILE A 16 0.48 -15.12 -3.15
C ILE A 16 -0.80 -14.45 -3.68
N GLN A 17 -0.80 -14.00 -4.94
CA GLN A 17 -1.95 -13.39 -5.60
C GLN A 17 -3.14 -14.35 -5.70
N ASN A 18 -2.91 -15.60 -6.06
CA ASN A 18 -3.98 -16.61 -6.14
C ASN A 18 -4.59 -16.89 -4.77
N LEU A 19 -3.75 -17.04 -3.73
CA LEU A 19 -4.23 -17.22 -2.36
C LEU A 19 -5.04 -16.03 -1.87
N ALA A 20 -4.59 -14.81 -2.18
CA ALA A 20 -5.28 -13.58 -1.83
C ALA A 20 -6.64 -13.45 -2.54
N GLN A 21 -6.73 -13.80 -3.82
CA GLN A 21 -7.99 -13.83 -4.56
C GLN A 21 -8.97 -14.88 -4.00
N LEU A 22 -8.47 -16.04 -3.58
CA LEU A 22 -9.28 -17.04 -2.89
C LEU A 22 -9.81 -16.49 -1.57
N ALA A 23 -8.98 -15.86 -0.75
CA ALA A 23 -9.40 -15.23 0.49
C ALA A 23 -10.48 -14.15 0.26
N GLY A 24 -10.32 -13.29 -0.76
CA GLY A 24 -11.33 -12.30 -1.13
C GLY A 24 -12.65 -12.93 -1.58
N SER A 25 -12.60 -14.08 -2.27
CA SER A 25 -13.80 -14.84 -2.65
C SER A 25 -14.51 -15.41 -1.42
N LEU A 26 -13.76 -15.96 -0.45
CA LEU A 26 -14.31 -16.48 0.79
C LEU A 26 -14.92 -15.37 1.66
N LEU A 27 -14.32 -14.19 1.71
CA LEU A 27 -14.89 -13.02 2.39
C LEU A 27 -16.22 -12.58 1.79
N TYR A 28 -16.36 -12.70 0.46
CA TYR A 28 -17.61 -12.41 -0.21
C TYR A 28 -18.69 -13.46 0.12
N LEU A 29 -18.35 -14.75 0.06
CA LEU A 29 -19.28 -15.86 0.29
C LEU A 29 -19.71 -15.99 1.76
N SER A 30 -18.85 -15.62 2.71
CA SER A 30 -19.12 -15.75 4.15
C SER A 30 -19.95 -14.60 4.76
N HIS A 31 -20.49 -13.68 3.94
CA HIS A 31 -21.20 -12.48 4.42
C HIS A 31 -20.40 -11.68 5.46
N SER A 32 -19.08 -11.61 5.25
CA SER A 32 -18.16 -10.94 6.18
C SER A 32 -18.51 -9.46 6.40
N SER A 33 -18.05 -8.92 7.53
CA SER A 33 -18.11 -7.48 7.78
C SER A 33 -17.43 -6.66 6.68
N ALA A 34 -16.34 -7.18 6.10
CA ALA A 34 -15.66 -6.56 4.98
C ALA A 34 -16.57 -6.43 3.76
N ARG A 35 -17.29 -7.50 3.39
CA ARG A 35 -18.29 -7.45 2.30
C ARG A 35 -19.34 -6.38 2.58
N ARG A 36 -19.95 -6.40 3.77
CA ARG A 36 -21.01 -5.44 4.13
C ARG A 36 -20.53 -3.99 4.04
N VAL A 37 -19.34 -3.69 4.55
CA VAL A 37 -18.76 -2.33 4.48
C VAL A 37 -18.47 -1.95 3.03
N THR A 38 -17.93 -2.86 2.23
CA THR A 38 -17.71 -2.61 0.79
C THR A 38 -19.02 -2.32 0.06
N GLU A 39 -20.09 -3.09 0.30
CA GLU A 39 -21.40 -2.87 -0.31
C GLU A 39 -21.98 -1.49 0.05
N ILE A 40 -21.92 -1.10 1.32
CA ILE A 40 -22.38 0.23 1.78
C ILE A 40 -21.58 1.35 1.11
N ASN A 41 -20.26 1.23 1.08
CA ASN A 41 -19.40 2.24 0.47
C ASN A 41 -19.64 2.37 -1.03
N LEU A 42 -19.79 1.25 -1.74
CA LEU A 42 -20.06 1.25 -3.18
C LEU A 42 -21.46 1.75 -3.53
N ALA A 43 -22.46 1.48 -2.71
CA ALA A 43 -23.80 2.05 -2.89
C ALA A 43 -23.80 3.58 -2.72
N SER A 44 -22.96 4.10 -1.83
CA SER A 44 -22.82 5.54 -1.58
C SER A 44 -21.99 6.24 -2.66
N ALA A 45 -20.90 5.60 -3.11
CA ALA A 45 -19.96 6.17 -4.08
C ALA A 45 -20.43 6.02 -5.54
N TYR A 46 -21.21 4.97 -5.84
CA TYR A 46 -21.69 4.65 -7.18
C TYR A 46 -23.21 4.33 -7.16
N PRO A 47 -24.05 5.32 -6.76
CA PRO A 47 -25.50 5.13 -6.68
C PRO A 47 -26.13 4.83 -8.04
N GLU A 48 -25.51 5.25 -9.14
CA GLU A 48 -25.96 5.07 -10.52
C GLU A 48 -25.83 3.64 -11.05
N LEU A 49 -24.97 2.81 -10.44
CA LEU A 49 -24.80 1.42 -10.84
C LEU A 49 -26.02 0.59 -10.42
N SER A 50 -26.35 -0.44 -11.20
CA SER A 50 -27.34 -1.44 -10.81
C SER A 50 -26.83 -2.28 -9.62
N GLU A 51 -27.75 -2.98 -8.94
CA GLU A 51 -27.39 -3.90 -7.86
C GLU A 51 -26.43 -5.00 -8.32
N SER A 52 -26.64 -5.53 -9.54
CA SER A 52 -25.75 -6.55 -10.11
C SER A 52 -24.35 -6.01 -10.36
N GLU A 53 -24.22 -4.81 -10.93
CA GLU A 53 -22.94 -4.17 -11.17
C GLU A 53 -22.19 -3.88 -9.86
N ARG A 54 -22.90 -3.38 -8.84
CA ARG A 54 -22.31 -3.19 -7.51
C ARG A 54 -21.91 -4.50 -6.84
N ALA A 55 -22.68 -5.56 -7.02
CA ALA A 55 -22.34 -6.89 -6.48
C ALA A 55 -21.05 -7.42 -7.12
N ASP A 56 -20.88 -7.26 -8.43
CA ASP A 56 -19.66 -7.68 -9.12
C ASP A 56 -18.46 -6.80 -8.78
N LEU A 57 -18.68 -5.48 -8.64
CA LEU A 57 -17.66 -4.56 -8.16
C LEU A 57 -17.22 -4.88 -6.72
N THR A 58 -18.16 -5.27 -5.85
CA THR A 58 -17.87 -5.72 -4.48
C THR A 58 -16.95 -6.94 -4.49
N LYS A 59 -17.26 -7.97 -5.27
CA LYS A 59 -16.41 -9.17 -5.41
C LYS A 59 -15.00 -8.80 -5.84
N ARG A 60 -14.87 -7.95 -6.85
CA ARG A 60 -13.58 -7.47 -7.37
C ARG A 60 -12.82 -6.66 -6.32
N SER A 61 -13.50 -5.76 -5.62
CA SER A 61 -12.91 -4.90 -4.59
C SER A 61 -12.35 -5.74 -3.44
N LEU A 62 -13.07 -6.75 -2.96
CA LEU A 62 -12.59 -7.63 -1.89
C LEU A 62 -11.36 -8.43 -2.32
N LYS A 63 -11.38 -9.00 -3.54
CA LYS A 63 -10.21 -9.67 -4.11
C LYS A 63 -9.01 -8.73 -4.22
N SER A 64 -9.22 -7.53 -4.76
CA SER A 64 -8.18 -6.51 -4.89
C SER A 64 -7.60 -6.11 -3.55
N GLN A 65 -8.44 -5.89 -2.54
CA GLN A 65 -8.00 -5.52 -1.21
C GLN A 65 -7.15 -6.62 -0.56
N CYS A 66 -7.56 -7.89 -0.70
CA CYS A 66 -6.75 -9.02 -0.23
C CYS A 66 -5.41 -9.11 -0.97
N MET A 67 -5.40 -8.89 -2.29
CA MET A 67 -4.17 -8.84 -3.07
C MET A 67 -3.24 -7.74 -2.58
N THR A 68 -3.74 -6.50 -2.41
CA THR A 68 -2.96 -5.38 -1.87
C THR A 68 -2.25 -5.74 -0.56
N TYR A 69 -2.95 -6.37 0.39
CA TYR A 69 -2.34 -6.75 1.67
C TYR A 69 -1.27 -7.84 1.49
N ALA A 70 -1.56 -8.87 0.72
CA ALA A 70 -0.64 -9.99 0.53
C ALA A 70 0.60 -9.58 -0.28
N GLU A 71 0.42 -8.74 -1.29
CA GLU A 71 1.49 -8.15 -2.10
C GLU A 71 2.33 -7.17 -1.29
N SER A 72 1.74 -6.38 -0.40
CA SER A 72 2.49 -5.52 0.53
C SER A 72 3.46 -6.34 1.38
N VAL A 73 3.03 -7.49 1.92
CA VAL A 73 3.92 -8.40 2.68
C VAL A 73 5.05 -8.93 1.79
N LYS A 74 4.77 -9.29 0.54
CA LYS A 74 5.78 -9.71 -0.44
C LYS A 74 6.81 -8.61 -0.67
N ILE A 75 6.36 -7.38 -0.91
CA ILE A 75 7.22 -6.21 -1.17
C ILE A 75 8.08 -5.90 0.06
N TRP A 76 7.49 -5.84 1.25
CA TRP A 76 8.20 -5.59 2.50
C TRP A 76 9.22 -6.67 2.85
N GLY A 77 9.05 -7.89 2.38
CA GLY A 77 10.01 -8.97 2.61
C GLY A 77 11.11 -9.08 1.56
N SER A 78 10.94 -8.43 0.40
CA SER A 78 11.82 -8.53 -0.76
C SER A 78 12.87 -7.40 -0.81
N SER A 79 13.88 -7.57 -1.68
CA SER A 79 14.86 -6.51 -1.94
C SER A 79 14.24 -5.37 -2.75
N SER A 80 14.86 -4.18 -2.69
CA SER A 80 14.40 -3.01 -3.44
C SER A 80 14.47 -3.26 -4.95
N GLU A 81 15.50 -3.95 -5.43
CA GLU A 81 15.69 -4.31 -6.84
C GLU A 81 14.56 -5.21 -7.35
N TYR A 82 14.17 -6.21 -6.55
CA TYR A 82 13.03 -7.06 -6.90
C TYR A 82 11.73 -6.24 -6.98
N ALA A 83 11.47 -5.39 -6.00
CA ALA A 83 10.25 -4.58 -5.99
C ALA A 83 10.22 -3.59 -7.17
N LEU A 84 11.36 -2.96 -7.51
CA LEU A 84 11.49 -2.12 -8.69
C LEU A 84 11.22 -2.89 -9.99
N SER A 85 11.69 -4.13 -10.10
CA SER A 85 11.45 -4.97 -11.28
C SER A 85 9.97 -5.31 -11.54
N LEU A 86 9.10 -5.11 -10.54
CA LEU A 86 7.66 -5.28 -10.70
C LEU A 86 6.97 -4.07 -11.34
N ILE A 87 7.62 -2.91 -11.34
CA ILE A 87 7.12 -1.69 -11.97
C ILE A 87 7.49 -1.75 -13.45
N ARG A 88 6.47 -1.73 -14.30
CA ARG A 88 6.62 -1.83 -15.75
C ARG A 88 6.53 -0.48 -16.44
N ASP A 89 5.54 0.29 -16.03
CA ASP A 89 5.19 1.56 -16.63
C ASP A 89 4.93 2.56 -15.50
N VAL A 90 5.42 3.80 -15.69
CA VAL A 90 5.15 4.93 -14.82
C VAL A 90 4.53 6.03 -15.66
N HIS A 91 3.35 6.49 -15.28
CA HIS A 91 2.64 7.55 -15.97
C HIS A 91 2.77 8.86 -15.17
N GLY A 92 3.16 9.95 -15.83
CA GLY A 92 3.39 11.25 -15.19
C GLY A 92 4.70 11.34 -14.39
N GLU A 93 5.71 10.56 -14.77
CA GLU A 93 7.05 10.62 -14.15
C GLU A 93 7.65 12.03 -14.26
N ASP A 94 7.53 12.66 -15.42
CA ASP A 94 7.96 14.03 -15.69
C ASP A 94 7.33 15.05 -14.73
N ILE A 95 6.03 14.90 -14.45
CA ILE A 95 5.31 15.76 -13.49
C ILE A 95 5.91 15.61 -12.09
N PHE A 96 6.20 14.37 -11.67
CA PHE A 96 6.81 14.11 -10.37
C PHE A 96 8.24 14.68 -10.29
N LEU A 97 9.06 14.43 -11.30
CA LEU A 97 10.44 14.94 -11.34
C LEU A 97 10.48 16.47 -11.37
N GLN A 98 9.55 17.12 -12.08
CA GLN A 98 9.40 18.56 -12.07
C GLN A 98 8.97 19.07 -10.69
N ALA A 99 8.03 18.39 -10.03
CA ALA A 99 7.60 18.76 -8.67
C ALA A 99 8.76 18.68 -7.65
N LEU A 100 9.68 17.72 -7.80
CA LEU A 100 10.87 17.61 -6.95
C LEU A 100 11.85 18.78 -7.11
N GLN A 101 11.82 19.50 -8.24
CA GLN A 101 12.65 20.69 -8.44
C GLN A 101 12.08 21.95 -7.77
N ASN A 102 10.86 21.89 -7.24
CA ASN A 102 10.26 23.02 -6.55
C ASN A 102 10.97 23.26 -5.21
N PRO A 103 11.54 24.45 -4.98
CA PRO A 103 12.21 24.77 -3.70
C PRO A 103 11.24 24.81 -2.51
N GLN A 104 9.93 24.80 -2.73
CA GLN A 104 8.90 24.70 -1.68
C GLN A 104 8.53 23.25 -1.33
N GLY A 105 9.26 22.28 -1.88
CA GLY A 105 9.05 20.86 -1.66
C GLY A 105 7.91 20.26 -2.48
N CYS A 106 7.72 18.95 -2.32
CA CYS A 106 6.70 18.17 -3.00
C CYS A 106 5.92 17.31 -2.00
N LEU A 107 4.59 17.39 -2.04
CA LEU A 107 3.70 16.54 -1.25
C LEU A 107 3.10 15.46 -2.14
N ALA A 108 3.50 14.20 -1.92
CA ALA A 108 2.90 13.05 -2.59
C ALA A 108 1.59 12.63 -1.86
N VAL A 109 0.45 12.73 -2.54
CA VAL A 109 -0.85 12.28 -2.01
C VAL A 109 -1.15 10.88 -2.53
N VAL A 110 -1.14 9.90 -1.62
CA VAL A 110 -1.26 8.48 -1.97
C VAL A 110 -2.56 7.91 -1.41
N PRO A 111 -3.58 7.63 -2.25
CA PRO A 111 -4.79 6.97 -1.80
C PRO A 111 -4.49 5.53 -1.38
N HIS A 112 -5.31 4.97 -0.49
CA HIS A 112 -5.27 3.54 -0.12
C HIS A 112 -5.85 2.68 -1.25
N PHE A 113 -5.19 2.68 -2.41
CA PHE A 113 -5.65 2.06 -3.63
C PHE A 113 -4.52 1.27 -4.31
N GLY A 114 -4.85 0.07 -4.80
CA GLY A 114 -3.89 -0.83 -5.41
C GLY A 114 -2.76 -1.19 -4.43
N THR A 115 -1.58 -1.48 -4.96
CA THR A 115 -0.42 -1.90 -4.16
C THR A 115 0.56 -0.73 -4.01
N TRP A 116 0.11 0.29 -3.27
CA TRP A 116 0.82 1.57 -3.11
C TRP A 116 2.21 1.44 -2.47
N GLU A 117 2.52 0.31 -1.83
CA GLU A 117 3.86 0.06 -1.27
C GLU A 117 4.96 0.01 -2.35
N LEU A 118 4.63 -0.34 -3.61
CA LEU A 118 5.58 -0.26 -4.73
C LEU A 118 6.00 1.19 -5.01
N LEU A 119 5.06 2.14 -4.87
CA LEU A 119 5.33 3.56 -5.11
C LEU A 119 6.44 4.07 -4.18
N ASN A 120 6.46 3.63 -2.91
CA ASN A 120 7.51 4.01 -1.98
C ASN A 120 8.89 3.59 -2.48
N VAL A 121 9.02 2.39 -3.05
CA VAL A 121 10.31 1.90 -3.56
C VAL A 121 10.77 2.73 -4.75
N TRP A 122 9.85 3.07 -5.66
CA TRP A 122 10.13 3.89 -6.84
C TRP A 122 10.50 5.33 -6.48
N MET A 123 9.69 6.01 -5.66
CA MET A 123 9.97 7.40 -5.27
C MET A 123 11.33 7.54 -4.57
N ASN A 124 11.74 6.52 -3.80
CA ASN A 124 13.04 6.50 -3.13
C ASN A 124 14.25 6.44 -4.10
N GLN A 125 14.04 6.18 -5.40
CA GLN A 125 15.09 6.28 -6.41
C GLN A 125 15.42 7.74 -6.76
N HIS A 126 14.48 8.66 -6.53
CA HIS A 126 14.58 10.05 -6.96
C HIS A 126 14.69 11.04 -5.79
N THR A 127 14.25 10.65 -4.58
CA THR A 127 14.27 11.50 -3.39
C THR A 127 14.31 10.68 -2.10
N SER A 128 14.45 11.35 -0.95
CA SER A 128 14.43 10.75 0.39
C SER A 128 13.19 11.22 1.15
N PRO A 129 12.03 10.55 0.98
CA PRO A 129 10.77 11.04 1.54
C PRO A 129 10.74 10.98 3.07
N VAL A 130 10.12 11.98 3.69
CA VAL A 130 9.71 11.93 5.09
C VAL A 130 8.28 11.39 5.16
N ILE A 131 8.08 10.29 5.87
CA ILE A 131 6.81 9.56 5.92
C ILE A 131 6.36 9.42 7.38
N MET A 132 5.09 9.75 7.65
CA MET A 132 4.52 9.51 8.97
C MET A 132 4.32 8.02 9.21
N TYR A 133 4.77 7.53 10.36
CA TYR A 133 4.71 6.14 10.75
C TYR A 133 3.99 5.99 12.09
N LYS A 134 2.99 5.12 12.12
CA LYS A 134 2.30 4.70 13.33
C LYS A 134 2.70 3.26 13.64
N PRO A 135 3.37 3.00 14.80
CA PRO A 135 3.74 1.65 15.17
C PRO A 135 2.53 0.71 15.21
N SER A 136 2.72 -0.50 14.68
CA SER A 136 1.69 -1.53 14.76
C SER A 136 1.56 -2.04 16.19
N LYS A 137 0.33 -2.35 16.62
CA LYS A 137 0.09 -2.96 17.95
C LYS A 137 0.76 -4.32 18.09
N ASN A 138 1.01 -5.01 16.98
CA ASN A 138 1.72 -6.28 16.96
C ASN A 138 3.22 -6.02 16.68
N GLN A 139 4.06 -6.23 17.69
CA GLN A 139 5.50 -5.94 17.63
C GLN A 139 6.23 -6.69 16.50
N ASP A 140 5.81 -7.91 16.17
CA ASP A 140 6.40 -8.68 15.08
C ASP A 140 6.07 -8.10 13.70
N VAL A 141 4.83 -7.63 13.52
CA VAL A 141 4.39 -6.95 12.29
C VAL A 141 5.08 -5.60 12.18
N ASP A 142 5.14 -4.86 13.29
CA ASP A 142 5.83 -3.57 13.39
C ASP A 142 7.29 -3.69 12.97
N ARG A 143 8.01 -4.65 13.55
CA ARG A 143 9.39 -4.96 13.19
C ARG A 143 9.55 -5.26 11.70
N PHE A 144 8.68 -6.09 11.14
CA PHE A 144 8.74 -6.45 9.73
C PHE A 144 8.54 -5.25 8.80
N MET A 145 7.60 -4.36 9.14
CA MET A 145 7.34 -3.13 8.40
C MET A 145 8.50 -2.14 8.55
N LEU A 146 9.02 -1.93 9.77
CA LEU A 146 10.15 -1.05 10.04
C LEU A 146 11.40 -1.48 9.25
N GLU A 147 11.73 -2.77 9.25
CA GLU A 147 12.85 -3.31 8.45
C GLU A 147 12.66 -3.04 6.95
N ALA A 148 11.43 -3.05 6.44
CA ALA A 148 11.14 -2.71 5.06
C ALA A 148 11.33 -1.21 4.77
N ARG A 149 10.86 -0.35 5.68
CA ARG A 149 10.98 1.10 5.54
C ARG A 149 12.41 1.59 5.71
N GLN A 150 13.19 0.99 6.60
CA GLN A 150 14.61 1.32 6.83
C GLN A 150 15.53 0.86 5.71
N ARG A 151 15.14 -0.16 4.92
CA ARG A 151 15.87 -0.51 3.68
C ARG A 151 15.74 0.55 2.59
N LEU A 152 14.72 1.40 2.70
CA LEU A 152 14.55 2.57 1.85
C LEU A 152 15.18 3.76 2.59
N ASN A 153 15.70 4.74 1.86
CA ASN A 153 16.27 5.96 2.45
C ASN A 153 15.16 6.93 2.92
N ALA A 154 14.08 6.39 3.49
CA ALA A 154 12.94 7.14 3.98
C ALA A 154 13.14 7.51 5.46
N THR A 155 12.81 8.76 5.80
CA THR A 155 12.80 9.22 7.19
C THR A 155 11.41 9.00 7.78
N LEU A 156 11.31 8.21 8.85
CA LEU A 156 10.05 7.97 9.53
C LEU A 156 9.84 8.95 10.68
N VAL A 157 8.66 9.57 10.75
CA VAL A 157 8.28 10.51 11.81
C VAL A 157 6.98 10.07 12.48
N PRO A 158 6.71 10.37 13.76
CA PRO A 158 5.52 9.89 14.46
C PRO A 158 4.23 10.50 13.89
N THR A 159 3.09 9.85 14.12
CA THR A 159 1.77 10.39 13.75
C THR A 159 1.19 11.35 14.79
N ASP A 160 1.95 12.37 15.16
CA ASP A 160 1.57 13.43 16.10
C ASP A 160 2.11 14.80 15.63
N ASP A 161 1.89 15.85 16.42
CA ASP A 161 2.32 17.22 16.11
C ASP A 161 3.82 17.34 15.84
N SER A 162 4.66 16.50 16.46
CA SER A 162 6.10 16.51 16.22
C SER A 162 6.44 16.00 14.82
N GLY A 163 5.72 14.98 14.34
CA GLY A 163 5.86 14.49 12.97
C GLY A 163 5.34 15.48 11.94
N VAL A 164 4.24 16.16 12.22
CA VAL A 164 3.73 17.25 11.36
C VAL A 164 4.77 18.36 11.23
N ARG A 165 5.38 18.80 12.35
CA ARG A 165 6.46 19.79 12.33
C ARG A 165 7.68 19.31 11.52
N ALA A 166 8.03 18.03 11.62
CA ALA A 166 9.12 17.44 10.85
C ALA A 166 8.84 17.46 9.33
N LEU A 167 7.61 17.14 8.91
CA LEU A 167 7.19 17.25 7.51
C LEU A 167 7.34 18.68 6.98
N PHE A 168 6.81 19.68 7.69
CA PHE A 168 6.92 21.09 7.29
C PHE A 168 8.37 21.58 7.26
N LYS A 169 9.24 21.06 8.14
CA LYS A 169 10.68 21.39 8.11
C LYS A 169 11.36 20.82 6.87
N HIS A 170 10.94 19.64 6.42
CA HIS A 170 11.52 18.96 5.26
C HIS A 170 11.05 19.52 3.91
N LEU A 171 9.85 20.12 3.87
CA LEU A 171 9.34 20.81 2.67
C LEU A 171 9.99 22.17 2.42
N LYS A 172 10.74 22.72 3.39
CA LYS A 172 11.39 24.03 3.30
C LYS A 172 12.81 23.97 2.76
#